data_AF-A0AAV8EHW2-F1
#
_entry.id   AF-A0AAV8EHW2-F1
#
_cell.length_a   1.000
_cell.length_b   1.000
_cell.length_c   1.000
_cell.angle_alpha   90.00
_cell.angle_beta   90.00
_cell.angle_gamma   90.00
#
_symmetry.space_group_name_H-M   'P 1'
#
loop_
_entity.id
_entity.type
_entity.pdbx_description
1 polymer ?
#
loop_
_entity_poly.entity_id
_entity_poly.type
_entity_poly.pdbx_seq_one_letter_code
_entity_poly.pdbx_strand_id
1 'polypeptide(L)'
;MFALSINLKFKTLFSRSLSLSRTVMASPWACARCTFLNPPSSNPISCKICLSPFSSSSSSPSPSSSSMASTNWSCHACTFSNKPSSLSCEICETQKETKLKNPISSFSNFGLDQDEFSDPSVGKVFLPLQQCTGHKRQAPSPSLEKPKDSVSGEGKDFSLKPCGSRSKRIELASGENTDGSSNKHKVTVMSYNVWFREDLELEKRMEALGELIQLFKPDLMCFQEVTPNIYGIFESSIWWKEYKCSVPRQLAEERPYFCMLLSKLPVKAFSSTPFSNSVMGRELCKAEITLPDGKTLVIATTHLESPCPAPPTWNQMYSKERVAQAQQSVNLLEASPNTIFAGDMNWDDKTDGPFPLTKSWTDAWTQLRPDEEGFTYDTKLNPMLNGNRSLRKRLDRFLVKSTDFEVTAIEMIGRDAIPGVKHFKDKKVKKEVKRLELPVLPSDHFGLLLTLCRK
;
A
#
# COMPACT_ATOMS: atom_id res chain seq x y z
N MET A 1 42.15 -45.95 56.51
CA MET A 1 41.22 -44.96 55.95
C MET A 1 40.59 -45.58 54.71
N PHE A 2 39.28 -45.78 54.77
CA PHE A 2 38.46 -46.51 53.80
C PHE A 2 38.26 -45.69 52.52
N ALA A 3 38.36 -46.35 51.37
CA ALA A 3 37.53 -46.04 50.20
C ALA A 3 37.19 -47.35 49.49
N LEU A 4 35.90 -47.68 49.52
CA LEU A 4 35.28 -48.92 49.08
C LEU A 4 35.41 -49.14 47.57
N SER A 5 35.82 -50.34 47.19
CA SER A 5 35.40 -51.01 45.96
C SER A 5 34.16 -51.84 46.25
N ILE A 6 33.05 -51.61 45.54
CA ILE A 6 31.98 -52.61 45.41
C ILE A 6 31.56 -52.68 43.93
N ASN A 7 31.75 -53.88 43.39
CA ASN A 7 31.24 -54.38 42.12
C ASN A 7 29.84 -54.96 42.36
N LEU A 8 28.83 -54.64 41.55
CA LEU A 8 27.61 -55.44 41.45
C LEU A 8 27.04 -55.49 40.01
N LYS A 9 27.37 -56.63 39.37
CA LYS A 9 26.60 -57.49 38.44
C LYS A 9 25.39 -56.90 37.67
N PHE A 10 25.55 -56.93 36.35
CA PHE A 10 24.65 -57.49 35.32
C PHE A 10 23.20 -57.78 35.70
N LYS A 11 22.27 -57.05 35.06
CA LYS A 11 21.04 -57.60 34.46
C LYS A 11 20.83 -57.00 33.07
N THR A 12 20.77 -57.89 32.10
CA THR A 12 20.33 -57.72 30.71
C THR A 12 18.97 -57.05 30.64
N LEU A 13 18.72 -56.23 29.60
CA LEU A 13 17.62 -56.39 28.65
C LEU A 13 17.48 -55.20 27.68
N PHE A 14 17.15 -55.55 26.43
CA PHE A 14 16.65 -54.75 25.32
C PHE A 14 17.61 -53.81 24.55
N SER A 15 18.16 -54.42 23.50
CA SER A 15 18.32 -53.82 22.17
C SER A 15 17.16 -52.85 21.87
N ARG A 16 17.46 -51.54 21.86
CA ARG A 16 16.63 -50.56 21.15
C ARG A 16 17.31 -50.28 19.81
N SER A 17 16.81 -51.01 18.83
CA SER A 17 16.70 -50.60 17.43
C SER A 17 16.73 -49.07 17.29
N LEU A 18 17.76 -48.57 16.63
CA LEU A 18 17.72 -47.28 15.94
C LEU A 18 16.64 -47.40 14.85
N SER A 19 15.39 -47.12 15.21
CA SER A 19 14.39 -46.86 14.19
C SER A 19 14.77 -45.53 13.55
N LEU A 20 15.30 -45.58 12.34
CA LEU A 20 15.21 -44.47 11.40
C LEU A 20 13.73 -44.11 11.31
N SER A 21 13.31 -43.11 12.09
CA SER A 21 11.97 -42.56 11.98
C SER A 21 11.94 -41.85 10.64
N ARG A 22 11.33 -42.53 9.67
CA ARG A 22 11.09 -42.06 8.31
C ARG A 22 10.46 -40.68 8.43
N THR A 23 11.25 -39.65 8.15
CA THR A 23 10.79 -38.27 8.15
C THR A 23 9.69 -38.22 7.10
N VAL A 24 8.43 -38.18 7.53
CA VAL A 24 7.32 -37.84 6.64
C VAL A 24 7.66 -36.43 6.18
N MET A 25 8.11 -36.29 4.94
CA MET A 25 8.24 -34.98 4.33
C MET A 25 6.85 -34.37 4.41
N ALA A 26 6.69 -33.39 5.29
CA ALA A 26 5.45 -32.65 5.38
C ALA A 26 5.18 -32.12 3.97
N SER A 27 3.97 -32.34 3.47
CA SER A 27 3.56 -31.77 2.20
C SER A 27 2.97 -30.39 2.47
N PRO A 28 3.19 -29.41 1.58
CA PRO A 28 2.43 -28.18 1.63
C PRO A 28 0.93 -28.49 1.56
N TRP A 29 0.11 -27.72 2.29
CA TRP A 29 -1.34 -27.95 2.36
C TRP A 29 -2.11 -26.68 2.05
N ALA A 30 -3.16 -26.79 1.24
CA ALA A 30 -4.02 -25.67 0.90
C ALA A 30 -5.05 -25.44 2.02
N CYS A 31 -5.19 -24.19 2.47
CA CYS A 31 -6.19 -23.83 3.46
C CYS A 31 -7.60 -24.05 2.91
N ALA A 32 -8.45 -24.80 3.63
CA ALA A 32 -9.84 -25.00 3.21
C ALA A 32 -10.68 -23.71 3.16
N ARG A 33 -10.27 -22.63 3.85
CA ARG A 33 -11.00 -21.36 3.91
C ARG A 33 -10.52 -20.32 2.90
N CYS A 34 -9.21 -20.12 2.76
CA CYS A 34 -8.65 -19.10 1.87
C CYS A 34 -7.79 -19.66 0.73
N THR A 35 -7.71 -20.99 0.60
CA THR A 35 -6.93 -21.72 -0.42
C THR A 35 -5.41 -21.51 -0.40
N PHE A 36 -4.90 -20.68 0.52
CA PHE A 36 -3.47 -20.42 0.66
C PHE A 36 -2.68 -21.71 0.88
N LEU A 37 -1.62 -21.90 0.10
CA LEU A 37 -0.74 -23.05 0.20
C LEU A 37 0.26 -22.83 1.34
N ASN A 38 -0.05 -23.40 2.50
CA ASN A 38 0.83 -23.32 3.66
C ASN A 38 2.10 -24.14 3.42
N PRO A 39 3.27 -23.64 3.84
CA PRO A 39 4.51 -24.38 3.70
C PRO A 39 4.46 -25.66 4.54
N PRO A 40 5.23 -26.69 4.13
CA PRO A 40 5.29 -27.94 4.86
C PRO A 40 5.77 -27.72 6.29
N SER A 41 4.96 -28.15 7.26
CA SER A 41 5.24 -28.08 8.70
C SER A 41 5.02 -29.44 9.32
N SER A 42 5.86 -29.82 10.28
CA SER A 42 5.73 -31.08 11.02
C SER A 42 4.49 -31.12 11.92
N ASN A 43 3.94 -29.96 12.29
CA ASN A 43 2.70 -29.80 13.06
C ASN A 43 1.97 -28.51 12.63
N PRO A 44 1.18 -28.52 11.56
CA PRO A 44 0.40 -27.35 11.15
C PRO A 44 -0.77 -27.10 12.12
N ILE A 45 -0.81 -25.91 12.73
CA ILE A 45 -1.85 -25.53 13.71
C ILE A 45 -2.94 -24.68 13.04
N SER A 46 -2.54 -23.72 12.20
CA SER A 46 -3.45 -22.83 11.49
C SER A 46 -2.84 -22.33 10.18
N CYS A 47 -3.68 -21.77 9.31
CA CYS A 47 -3.22 -21.15 8.07
C CYS A 47 -2.45 -19.86 8.36
N LYS A 48 -1.29 -19.68 7.71
CA LYS A 48 -0.45 -18.48 7.89
C LYS A 48 -1.09 -17.16 7.42
N ILE A 49 -2.13 -17.23 6.59
CA ILE A 49 -2.80 -16.03 6.04
C ILE A 49 -4.08 -15.70 6.80
N CYS A 50 -5.00 -16.66 6.93
CA CYS A 50 -6.33 -16.40 7.50
C CYS A 50 -6.51 -16.95 8.92
N LEU A 51 -5.44 -17.51 9.51
CA LEU A 51 -5.40 -18.10 10.86
C LEU A 51 -6.43 -19.22 11.11
N SER A 52 -7.08 -19.73 10.06
CA SER A 52 -8.07 -20.79 10.21
C SER A 52 -7.39 -22.11 10.57
N PRO A 53 -7.97 -22.90 11.49
CA PRO A 53 -7.33 -24.11 12.02
C PRO A 53 -7.09 -25.15 10.93
N PHE A 54 -6.00 -25.90 11.06
CA PHE A 54 -5.71 -27.00 10.16
C PHE A 54 -6.78 -28.10 10.33
N SER A 55 -7.39 -28.51 9.22
CA SER A 55 -8.33 -29.63 9.20
C SER A 55 -7.81 -30.70 8.24
N SER A 56 -7.58 -31.90 8.76
CA SER A 56 -7.09 -33.06 8.01
C SER A 56 -8.19 -33.81 7.26
N SER A 57 -9.45 -33.36 7.33
CA SER A 57 -10.58 -34.05 6.69
C SER A 57 -10.87 -33.52 5.30
N SER A 58 -10.21 -34.09 4.29
CA SER A 58 -10.64 -34.00 2.89
C SER A 58 -11.32 -35.30 2.48
N SER A 59 -12.62 -35.44 2.75
CA SER A 59 -13.46 -36.45 2.09
C SER A 59 -13.83 -35.89 0.71
N SER A 60 -13.11 -36.32 -0.33
CA SER A 60 -13.52 -36.05 -1.72
C SER A 60 -14.55 -37.09 -2.15
N PRO A 61 -15.65 -36.73 -2.84
CA PRO A 61 -16.45 -37.72 -3.54
C PRO A 61 -15.72 -38.15 -4.83
N SER A 62 -15.64 -39.46 -5.05
CA SER A 62 -15.07 -40.07 -6.25
C SER A 62 -15.87 -39.70 -7.51
N PRO A 63 -15.19 -39.54 -8.66
CA PRO A 63 -15.76 -40.07 -9.89
C PRO A 63 -14.77 -40.93 -10.68
N SER A 64 -15.38 -41.89 -11.35
CA SER A 64 -14.84 -42.97 -12.15
C SER A 64 -14.13 -42.49 -13.43
N SER A 65 -13.06 -43.21 -13.78
CA SER A 65 -12.56 -43.57 -15.11
C SER A 65 -12.59 -42.59 -16.30
N SER A 66 -11.39 -42.46 -16.90
CA SER A 66 -11.05 -42.24 -18.32
C SER A 66 -11.00 -40.82 -18.91
N SER A 67 -9.79 -40.27 -19.00
CA SER A 67 -9.13 -39.83 -20.25
C SER A 67 -7.86 -39.05 -19.90
N MET A 68 -6.79 -39.17 -20.70
CA MET A 68 -5.53 -38.45 -20.48
C MET A 68 -5.73 -36.95 -20.64
N ALA A 69 -6.03 -36.26 -19.54
CA ALA A 69 -6.02 -34.80 -19.48
C ALA A 69 -4.61 -34.33 -19.17
N SER A 70 -3.96 -33.72 -20.17
CA SER A 70 -2.75 -32.93 -20.00
C SER A 70 -2.94 -31.93 -18.86
N THR A 71 -2.09 -32.01 -17.83
CA THR A 71 -2.19 -31.17 -16.63
C THR A 71 -1.85 -29.72 -16.94
N ASN A 72 -2.69 -28.80 -16.45
CA ASN A 72 -2.44 -27.37 -16.49
C ASN A 72 -1.07 -27.03 -15.87
N TRP A 73 -0.40 -25.99 -16.36
CA TRP A 73 0.89 -25.55 -15.82
C TRP A 73 0.72 -24.29 -14.96
N SER A 74 1.35 -24.26 -13.79
CA SER A 74 1.31 -23.11 -12.90
C SER A 74 2.37 -22.08 -13.31
N CYS A 75 1.96 -20.82 -13.47
CA CYS A 75 2.86 -19.73 -13.82
C CYS A 75 3.89 -19.47 -12.72
N HIS A 76 5.17 -19.38 -13.05
CA HIS A 76 6.21 -19.07 -12.06
C HIS A 76 6.09 -17.66 -11.46
N ALA A 77 5.55 -16.69 -12.20
CA ALA A 77 5.45 -15.31 -11.73
C ALA A 77 4.18 -14.99 -10.95
N CYS A 78 3.04 -15.63 -11.25
CA CYS A 78 1.77 -15.33 -10.59
C CYS A 78 0.98 -16.56 -10.13
N THR A 79 1.55 -17.76 -10.26
CA THR A 79 0.98 -19.07 -9.86
C THR A 79 -0.31 -19.49 -10.58
N PHE A 80 -0.83 -18.66 -11.48
CA PHE A 80 -2.05 -18.95 -12.23
C PHE A 80 -1.92 -20.26 -13.02
N SER A 81 -2.99 -21.06 -12.98
CA SER A 81 -3.06 -22.38 -13.61
C SER A 81 -3.47 -22.22 -15.07
N ASN A 82 -2.49 -22.25 -15.97
CA ASN A 82 -2.67 -22.04 -17.39
C ASN A 82 -2.99 -23.34 -18.11
N LYS A 83 -3.77 -23.25 -19.20
CA LYS A 83 -4.01 -24.40 -20.08
C LYS A 83 -2.69 -24.97 -20.61
N PRO A 84 -2.60 -26.28 -20.87
CA PRO A 84 -1.37 -26.91 -21.32
C PRO A 84 -0.85 -26.35 -22.65
N SER A 85 -1.76 -25.90 -23.53
CA SER A 85 -1.46 -25.28 -24.83
C SER A 85 -1.02 -23.81 -24.76
N SER A 86 -1.18 -23.13 -23.61
CA SER A 86 -0.79 -21.73 -23.48
C SER A 86 0.74 -21.61 -23.35
N LEU A 87 1.37 -20.84 -24.24
CA LEU A 87 2.81 -20.56 -24.26
C LEU A 87 3.22 -19.40 -23.32
N SER A 88 2.25 -18.64 -22.83
CA SER A 88 2.41 -17.58 -21.85
C SER A 88 1.25 -17.60 -20.86
N CYS A 89 1.46 -16.99 -19.71
CA CYS A 89 0.45 -16.95 -18.67
C CYS A 89 -0.69 -16.00 -19.04
N GLU A 90 -1.94 -16.45 -18.93
CA GLU A 90 -3.13 -15.66 -19.27
C GLU A 90 -3.31 -14.41 -18.39
N ILE A 91 -2.76 -14.42 -17.17
CA ILE A 91 -2.93 -13.33 -16.20
C ILE A 91 -1.78 -12.30 -16.24
N CYS A 92 -0.55 -12.77 -16.33
CA CYS A 92 0.64 -11.91 -16.23
C CYS A 92 1.54 -11.96 -17.47
N GLU A 93 1.13 -12.67 -18.51
CA GLU A 93 1.85 -12.83 -19.79
C GLU A 93 3.26 -13.44 -19.66
N THR A 94 3.63 -13.92 -18.47
CA THR A 94 4.92 -14.58 -18.22
C THR A 94 5.02 -15.86 -19.04
N GLN A 95 6.11 -16.01 -19.79
CA GLN A 95 6.28 -17.15 -20.69
C GLN A 95 6.38 -18.47 -19.94
N LYS A 96 5.82 -19.52 -20.55
CA LYS A 96 5.98 -20.89 -20.09
C LYS A 96 7.42 -21.32 -20.37
N GLU A 97 8.16 -21.71 -19.33
CA GLU A 97 9.51 -22.24 -19.52
C GLU A 97 9.45 -23.53 -20.35
N THR A 98 9.98 -23.45 -21.57
CA THR A 98 10.13 -24.60 -22.47
C THR A 98 11.61 -24.92 -22.57
N LYS A 99 12.02 -26.12 -22.11
CA LYS A 99 13.35 -26.65 -22.44
C LYS A 99 13.38 -26.92 -23.94
N LEU A 100 14.11 -26.10 -24.70
CA LEU A 100 14.17 -26.17 -26.16
C LEU A 100 14.59 -27.55 -26.68
N LYS A 101 13.81 -28.08 -27.63
CA LYS A 101 14.30 -28.79 -28.82
C LYS A 101 13.49 -28.29 -30.02
N ASN A 102 14.14 -27.59 -30.93
CA ASN A 102 13.61 -27.10 -32.22
C ASN A 102 13.92 -28.12 -33.35
N PRO A 103 13.47 -27.95 -34.62
CA PRO A 103 12.37 -27.10 -35.17
C PRO A 103 11.49 -27.79 -36.27
N ILE A 104 10.46 -27.07 -36.82
CA ILE A 104 10.11 -26.86 -38.27
C ILE A 104 8.58 -26.89 -38.62
N SER A 105 8.14 -25.81 -39.33
CA SER A 105 6.99 -25.64 -40.29
C SER A 105 5.54 -25.74 -39.77
N SER A 106 4.47 -25.11 -40.28
CA SER A 106 4.13 -24.35 -41.50
C SER A 106 2.82 -23.54 -41.25
N PHE A 107 2.58 -22.51 -42.08
CA PHE A 107 1.37 -21.71 -42.35
C PHE A 107 0.06 -22.56 -42.52
N SER A 108 -1.20 -22.11 -42.35
CA SER A 108 -1.88 -20.88 -42.84
C SER A 108 -3.37 -20.76 -42.35
N ASN A 109 -3.83 -19.50 -42.22
CA ASN A 109 -5.11 -18.85 -42.60
C ASN A 109 -6.54 -19.06 -42.00
N PHE A 110 -7.11 -17.87 -41.71
CA PHE A 110 -8.47 -17.27 -41.85
C PHE A 110 -9.70 -17.69 -41.02
N GLY A 111 -10.36 -16.65 -40.46
CA GLY A 111 -11.78 -16.61 -40.07
C GLY A 111 -12.13 -15.41 -39.15
N LEU A 112 -12.90 -14.44 -39.66
CA LEU A 112 -13.51 -13.27 -39.00
C LEU A 112 -14.58 -13.77 -37.97
N ASP A 113 -15.00 -13.08 -36.88
CA ASP A 113 -15.56 -11.74 -36.73
C ASP A 113 -15.68 -11.34 -35.23
N GLN A 114 -15.89 -10.04 -35.00
CA GLN A 114 -16.59 -9.33 -33.89
C GLN A 114 -16.67 -9.94 -32.47
N ASP A 115 -16.13 -9.21 -31.48
CA ASP A 115 -16.96 -8.55 -30.44
C ASP A 115 -16.10 -7.72 -29.47
N GLU A 116 -16.59 -6.51 -29.18
CA GLU A 116 -16.19 -5.69 -28.04
C GLU A 116 -16.55 -6.42 -26.73
N PHE A 117 -15.68 -6.31 -25.72
CA PHE A 117 -15.95 -6.22 -24.27
C PHE A 117 -14.82 -6.89 -23.46
N SER A 118 -14.40 -6.19 -22.40
CA SER A 118 -13.64 -6.69 -21.24
C SER A 118 -12.10 -6.73 -21.37
N ASP A 119 -11.45 -5.59 -21.15
CA ASP A 119 -10.02 -5.55 -20.76
C ASP A 119 -9.92 -5.43 -19.21
N PRO A 120 -9.22 -6.35 -18.50
CA PRO A 120 -9.29 -6.45 -17.05
C PRO A 120 -8.38 -5.50 -16.24
N SER A 121 -7.94 -4.38 -16.81
CA SER A 121 -6.88 -3.56 -16.20
C SER A 121 -7.24 -2.79 -14.91
N VAL A 122 -8.39 -3.03 -14.26
CA VAL A 122 -8.69 -2.39 -12.96
C VAL A 122 -7.97 -3.10 -11.79
N GLY A 123 -7.68 -4.39 -11.94
CA GLY A 123 -7.09 -5.21 -10.88
C GLY A 123 -5.59 -5.04 -10.68
N LYS A 124 -4.89 -4.12 -11.36
CA LYS A 124 -3.42 -3.92 -11.19
C LYS A 124 -3.05 -2.73 -10.27
N VAL A 125 -4.05 -1.97 -9.82
CA VAL A 125 -3.86 -0.83 -8.91
C VAL A 125 -3.91 -1.27 -7.44
N PHE A 126 -4.63 -2.36 -7.13
CA PHE A 126 -4.95 -2.79 -5.76
C PHE A 126 -4.37 -4.16 -5.36
N LEU A 127 -3.28 -4.60 -5.99
CA LEU A 127 -2.65 -5.88 -5.66
C LEU A 127 -1.55 -5.69 -4.60
N PRO A 128 -1.64 -6.35 -3.43
CA PRO A 128 -0.49 -6.52 -2.57
C PRO A 128 0.47 -7.52 -3.22
N LEU A 129 1.72 -7.13 -3.50
CA LEU A 129 2.76 -8.03 -3.98
C LEU A 129 3.79 -8.34 -2.87
N GLN A 130 4.14 -9.63 -2.81
CA GLN A 130 5.09 -10.24 -1.88
C GLN A 130 6.56 -9.92 -2.22
N GLN A 131 7.39 -9.97 -1.19
CA GLN A 131 8.83 -9.68 -1.16
C GLN A 131 9.66 -10.40 -2.23
N CYS A 132 10.51 -9.65 -2.93
CA CYS A 132 11.60 -10.20 -3.72
C CYS A 132 12.85 -10.43 -2.84
N THR A 133 13.40 -11.65 -2.89
CA THR A 133 14.70 -11.99 -2.32
C THR A 133 15.83 -11.42 -3.18
N GLY A 134 16.72 -10.66 -2.56
CA GLY A 134 17.80 -9.94 -3.23
C GLY A 134 18.85 -10.86 -3.87
N HIS A 135 19.12 -10.66 -5.16
CA HIS A 135 20.35 -11.13 -5.78
C HIS A 135 21.40 -10.01 -5.74
N LYS A 136 22.44 -10.24 -4.92
CA LYS A 136 23.71 -9.50 -4.91
C LYS A 136 24.24 -9.35 -6.35
N ARG A 137 24.49 -8.12 -6.78
CA ARG A 137 25.41 -7.84 -7.89
C ARG A 137 26.58 -6.98 -7.40
N GLN A 138 27.77 -7.48 -7.70
CA GLN A 138 29.06 -6.88 -7.41
C GLN A 138 29.27 -5.61 -8.24
N ALA A 139 29.96 -4.63 -7.66
CA ALA A 139 30.40 -3.40 -8.30
C ALA A 139 31.64 -3.64 -9.19
N PRO A 140 31.84 -2.84 -10.24
CA PRO A 140 33.17 -2.51 -10.75
C PRO A 140 33.55 -1.05 -10.43
N SER A 141 34.81 -0.89 -10.05
CA SER A 141 35.52 0.35 -9.71
C SER A 141 35.98 1.13 -10.97
N PRO A 142 36.47 2.39 -10.82
CA PRO A 142 36.51 3.38 -11.89
C PRO A 142 37.84 3.39 -12.64
N SER A 143 37.84 3.86 -13.90
CA SER A 143 39.06 4.32 -14.57
C SER A 143 38.84 5.72 -15.16
N LEU A 144 39.78 6.59 -14.79
CA LEU A 144 40.00 7.96 -15.23
C LEU A 144 40.60 7.96 -16.63
N GLU A 145 40.10 8.78 -17.56
CA GLU A 145 40.93 9.53 -18.52
C GLU A 145 40.18 10.80 -19.01
N LYS A 146 40.92 11.91 -19.10
CA LYS A 146 40.64 13.21 -19.76
C LYS A 146 42.01 13.69 -20.30
N PRO A 147 42.11 14.74 -21.13
CA PRO A 147 41.26 15.21 -22.25
C PRO A 147 42.12 15.51 -23.52
N LYS A 148 41.50 15.81 -24.68
CA LYS A 148 42.13 16.66 -25.73
C LYS A 148 41.10 17.48 -26.52
N ASP A 149 41.49 18.73 -26.78
CA ASP A 149 40.76 19.86 -27.34
C ASP A 149 40.62 19.88 -28.87
N SER A 150 39.81 20.87 -29.31
CA SER A 150 39.81 21.62 -30.60
C SER A 150 39.03 21.03 -31.78
N VAL A 151 38.30 21.77 -32.65
CA VAL A 151 38.00 23.21 -32.81
C VAL A 151 36.80 23.38 -33.78
N SER A 152 36.02 24.46 -33.55
CA SER A 152 35.10 25.27 -34.41
C SER A 152 34.25 24.71 -35.56
N GLY A 153 33.00 25.16 -35.61
CA GLY A 153 32.20 25.32 -36.83
C GLY A 153 30.84 25.99 -36.55
N GLU A 154 30.70 27.26 -36.93
CA GLU A 154 29.53 28.13 -36.77
C GLU A 154 28.32 27.72 -37.63
N GLY A 155 27.09 28.08 -37.20
CA GLY A 155 25.96 28.20 -38.14
C GLY A 155 24.53 28.18 -37.58
N LYS A 156 24.02 29.37 -37.26
CA LYS A 156 22.63 29.87 -37.47
C LYS A 156 21.49 29.39 -36.54
N ASP A 157 21.30 30.21 -35.51
CA ASP A 157 20.07 30.93 -35.11
C ASP A 157 18.75 30.55 -35.80
N PHE A 158 17.80 30.03 -35.01
CA PHE A 158 16.37 30.22 -35.21
C PHE A 158 15.70 30.36 -33.83
N SER A 159 15.55 31.61 -33.41
CA SER A 159 14.77 32.03 -32.24
C SER A 159 13.30 31.63 -32.35
N LEU A 160 12.80 30.84 -31.39
CA LEU A 160 11.38 30.77 -31.04
C LEU A 160 11.22 30.95 -29.52
N LYS A 161 10.47 32.00 -29.18
CA LYS A 161 10.24 32.53 -27.83
C LYS A 161 9.52 31.52 -26.91
N PRO A 162 9.87 31.40 -25.62
CA PRO A 162 9.08 30.66 -24.66
C PRO A 162 7.85 31.49 -24.24
N CYS A 163 6.66 30.91 -24.37
CA CYS A 163 5.45 31.44 -23.76
C CYS A 163 5.54 31.23 -22.24
N GLY A 164 5.53 32.33 -21.49
CA GLY A 164 5.71 32.34 -20.04
C GLY A 164 4.59 31.61 -19.29
N SER A 165 4.95 30.54 -18.60
CA SER A 165 4.13 29.98 -17.53
C SER A 165 4.30 30.87 -16.30
N ARG A 166 3.28 31.67 -15.99
CA ARG A 166 3.13 32.37 -14.71
C ARG A 166 3.11 31.33 -13.59
N SER A 167 4.24 31.16 -12.90
CA SER A 167 4.30 30.59 -11.57
C SER A 167 3.49 31.49 -10.65
N LYS A 168 2.27 31.06 -10.27
CA LYS A 168 1.50 31.73 -9.23
C LYS A 168 2.14 31.36 -7.89
N ARG A 169 3.15 32.14 -7.53
CA ARG A 169 3.76 32.13 -6.19
C ARG A 169 2.63 32.39 -5.19
N ILE A 170 2.40 31.47 -4.26
CA ILE A 170 1.55 31.72 -3.12
C ILE A 170 2.29 32.76 -2.27
N GLU A 171 1.88 34.02 -2.37
CA GLU A 171 2.30 35.06 -1.44
C GLU A 171 1.61 34.78 -0.09
N LEU A 172 2.35 34.23 0.85
CA LEU A 172 2.02 34.41 2.26
C LEU A 172 2.26 35.89 2.57
N ALA A 173 1.17 36.63 2.74
CA ALA A 173 1.22 38.00 3.24
C ALA A 173 1.94 38.00 4.60
N SER A 174 3.12 38.62 4.63
CA SER A 174 3.75 39.08 5.86
C SER A 174 3.07 40.39 6.25
N GLY A 175 2.02 40.27 7.04
CA GLY A 175 1.41 41.41 7.73
C GLY A 175 2.06 41.59 9.09
N GLU A 176 2.70 42.74 9.28
CA GLU A 176 3.27 43.19 10.55
C GLU A 176 2.21 43.33 11.65
N ASN A 177 2.70 43.23 12.89
CA ASN A 177 1.98 43.31 14.16
C ASN A 177 0.94 44.44 14.24
N THR A 178 -0.29 44.05 14.55
CA THR A 178 -1.19 44.83 15.40
C THR A 178 -1.71 43.95 16.53
N ASP A 179 -1.52 44.49 17.72
CA ASP A 179 -1.72 43.99 19.07
C ASP A 179 -3.14 43.44 19.36
N GLY A 180 -3.22 42.41 20.21
CA GLY A 180 -4.43 42.13 21.01
C GLY A 180 -5.40 40.99 20.61
N SER A 181 -5.05 40.00 19.77
CA SER A 181 -5.94 38.86 19.48
C SER A 181 -5.42 37.56 20.09
N SER A 182 -6.21 36.92 20.95
CA SER A 182 -5.94 35.64 21.59
C SER A 182 -5.22 34.67 20.64
N ASN A 183 -3.99 34.26 20.96
CA ASN A 183 -3.22 33.32 20.14
C ASN A 183 -3.89 31.93 20.25
N LYS A 184 -4.97 31.74 19.49
CA LYS A 184 -5.76 30.50 19.48
C LYS A 184 -4.82 29.36 19.11
N HIS A 185 -4.67 28.40 20.01
CA HIS A 185 -3.79 27.26 19.79
C HIS A 185 -4.22 26.54 18.51
N LYS A 186 -3.33 26.55 17.51
CA LYS A 186 -3.52 25.95 16.19
C LYS A 186 -2.97 24.53 16.22
N VAL A 187 -3.72 23.58 15.64
CA VAL A 187 -3.30 22.19 15.44
C VAL A 187 -3.39 21.88 13.96
N THR A 188 -2.31 21.33 13.41
CA THR A 188 -2.20 20.92 12.01
C THR A 188 -2.09 19.41 11.89
N VAL A 189 -2.87 18.82 10.98
CA VAL A 189 -2.91 17.37 10.77
C VAL A 189 -2.75 17.05 9.30
N MET A 190 -1.76 16.22 8.97
CA MET A 190 -1.54 15.72 7.62
C MET A 190 -2.08 14.29 7.49
N SER A 191 -2.76 13.97 6.40
CA SER A 191 -3.14 12.60 6.03
C SER A 191 -2.63 12.27 4.63
N TYR A 192 -2.03 11.09 4.45
CA TYR A 192 -1.42 10.72 3.19
C TYR A 192 -1.32 9.19 3.01
N ASN A 193 -1.98 8.63 1.99
CA ASN A 193 -1.65 7.29 1.47
C ASN A 193 -0.34 7.36 0.68
N VAL A 194 0.73 6.75 1.18
CA VAL A 194 2.09 6.92 0.62
C VAL A 194 2.40 6.01 -0.56
N TRP A 195 1.44 5.16 -0.94
CA TRP A 195 1.51 4.18 -2.01
C TRP A 195 2.61 3.13 -1.82
N PHE A 196 2.22 1.92 -1.45
CA PHE A 196 3.13 0.79 -1.19
C PHE A 196 3.85 0.25 -2.44
N ARG A 197 3.66 0.87 -3.63
CA ARG A 197 4.29 0.43 -4.87
C ARG A 197 5.79 0.79 -4.87
N GLU A 198 6.60 -0.10 -4.31
CA GLU A 198 8.03 0.12 -4.09
C GLU A 198 8.91 0.02 -5.36
N ASP A 199 8.44 -0.61 -6.43
CA ASP A 199 9.18 -0.73 -7.69
C ASP A 199 9.27 0.60 -8.48
N LEU A 200 8.56 1.64 -8.04
CA LEU A 200 8.50 2.93 -8.71
C LEU A 200 9.12 4.02 -7.83
N GLU A 201 10.39 4.32 -8.11
CA GLU A 201 11.16 5.47 -7.57
C GLU A 201 10.98 5.69 -6.05
N LEU A 202 10.94 4.61 -5.28
CA LEU A 202 10.58 4.61 -3.85
C LEU A 202 11.31 5.68 -3.03
N GLU A 203 12.64 5.70 -3.10
CA GLU A 203 13.46 6.64 -2.33
C GLU A 203 13.15 8.09 -2.70
N LYS A 204 13.02 8.39 -3.99
CA LYS A 204 12.69 9.74 -4.48
C LYS A 204 11.29 10.17 -4.08
N ARG A 205 10.32 9.26 -4.13
CA ARG A 205 8.95 9.52 -3.67
C ARG A 205 8.90 9.82 -2.18
N MET A 206 9.59 9.02 -1.36
CA MET A 206 9.61 9.21 0.10
C MET A 206 10.43 10.44 0.51
N GLU A 207 11.50 10.77 -0.22
CA GLU A 207 12.27 12.02 -0.07
C GLU A 207 11.36 13.24 -0.32
N ALA A 208 10.63 13.26 -1.43
CA ALA A 208 9.69 14.34 -1.75
C ALA A 208 8.54 14.45 -0.72
N LEU A 209 8.04 13.32 -0.19
CA LEU A 209 7.10 13.34 0.92
C LEU A 209 7.73 13.95 2.19
N GLY A 210 8.99 13.62 2.47
CA GLY A 210 9.78 14.21 3.55
C GLY A 210 10.00 15.72 3.41
N GLU A 211 10.13 16.23 2.19
CA GLU A 211 10.17 17.67 1.91
C GLU A 211 8.84 18.35 2.25
N LEU A 212 7.69 17.73 1.91
CA LEU A 212 6.38 18.23 2.30
C LEU A 212 6.23 18.28 3.83
N ILE A 213 6.68 17.24 4.54
CA ILE A 213 6.64 17.20 6.01
C ILE A 213 7.49 18.34 6.61
N GLN A 214 8.66 18.61 6.06
CA GLN A 214 9.53 19.70 6.52
C GLN A 214 8.99 21.08 6.19
N LEU A 215 8.29 21.21 5.06
CA LEU A 215 7.65 22.45 4.62
C LEU A 215 6.47 22.80 5.53
N PHE A 216 5.55 21.85 5.75
CA PHE A 216 4.31 22.10 6.48
C PHE A 216 4.42 21.88 7.99
N LYS A 217 5.43 21.11 8.43
CA LYS A 217 5.71 20.77 9.84
C LYS A 217 4.46 20.37 10.64
N PRO A 218 3.61 19.46 10.12
CA PRO A 218 2.32 19.12 10.75
C PRO A 218 2.53 18.63 12.18
N ASP A 219 1.61 18.95 13.09
CA ASP A 219 1.66 18.51 14.50
C ASP A 219 1.35 17.01 14.62
N LEU A 220 0.45 16.52 13.77
CA LEU A 220 0.00 15.13 13.71
C LEU A 220 0.03 14.64 12.26
N MET A 221 0.39 13.37 12.04
CA MET A 221 0.37 12.76 10.70
C MET A 221 -0.32 11.40 10.71
N CYS A 222 -1.10 11.13 9.67
CA CYS A 222 -1.84 9.89 9.41
C CYS A 222 -1.38 9.30 8.08
N PHE A 223 -0.55 8.26 8.12
CA PHE A 223 -0.10 7.57 6.90
C PHE A 223 -0.81 6.24 6.70
N GLN A 224 -1.09 5.93 5.44
CA GLN A 224 -1.62 4.64 4.98
C GLN A 224 -0.65 4.02 3.98
N GLU A 225 -0.70 2.69 3.82
CA GLU A 225 0.20 1.94 2.92
C GLU A 225 1.70 2.06 3.24
N VAL A 226 2.04 2.28 4.51
CA VAL A 226 3.45 2.26 4.94
C VAL A 226 3.94 0.82 4.96
N THR A 227 5.00 0.52 4.23
CA THR A 227 5.71 -0.76 4.22
C THR A 227 6.92 -0.74 5.15
N PRO A 228 7.58 -1.88 5.44
CA PRO A 228 8.82 -1.91 6.20
C PRO A 228 9.93 -1.04 5.60
N ASN A 229 10.05 -1.01 4.26
CA ASN A 229 11.09 -0.21 3.59
C ASN A 229 10.78 1.29 3.68
N ILE A 230 9.51 1.68 3.46
CA ILE A 230 9.08 3.08 3.66
C ILE A 230 9.32 3.52 5.10
N TYR A 231 8.96 2.68 6.08
CA TYR A 231 9.23 2.94 7.49
C TYR A 231 10.73 3.21 7.73
N GLY A 232 11.62 2.38 7.17
CA GLY A 232 13.07 2.56 7.29
C GLY A 232 13.57 3.88 6.70
N ILE A 233 13.02 4.32 5.57
CA ILE A 233 13.33 5.63 4.96
C ILE A 233 12.86 6.77 5.88
N PHE A 234 11.63 6.69 6.37
CA PHE A 234 11.08 7.69 7.31
C PHE A 234 11.88 7.75 8.60
N GLU A 235 12.21 6.62 9.21
CA GLU A 235 13.00 6.56 10.45
C GLU A 235 14.41 7.14 10.27
N SER A 236 14.98 7.01 9.08
CA SER A 236 16.29 7.59 8.75
C SER A 236 16.23 9.09 8.42
N SER A 237 15.04 9.65 8.27
CA SER A 237 14.84 11.06 7.88
C SER A 237 15.08 12.01 9.06
N ILE A 238 15.59 13.22 8.77
CA ILE A 238 15.95 14.20 9.80
C ILE A 238 14.76 14.68 10.64
N TRP A 239 13.56 14.70 10.06
CA TRP A 239 12.33 15.12 10.73
C TRP A 239 11.79 14.07 11.70
N TRP A 240 12.20 12.80 11.61
CA TRP A 240 11.65 11.69 12.40
C TRP A 240 11.73 11.92 13.91
N LYS A 241 12.86 12.47 14.37
CA LYS A 241 13.15 12.66 15.80
C LYS A 241 12.18 13.61 16.51
N GLU A 242 11.49 14.46 15.76
CA GLU A 242 10.47 15.37 16.30
C GLU A 242 9.16 14.65 16.63
N TYR A 243 8.96 13.42 16.13
CA TYR A 243 7.68 12.73 16.21
C TYR A 243 7.76 11.46 17.06
N LYS A 244 6.70 11.22 17.84
CA LYS A 244 6.39 9.91 18.43
C LYS A 244 5.63 9.07 17.43
N CYS A 245 6.06 7.82 17.24
CA CYS A 245 5.46 6.89 16.29
C CYS A 245 4.55 5.88 16.99
N SER A 246 3.39 5.60 16.39
CA SER A 246 2.45 4.59 16.89
C SER A 246 2.86 3.15 16.62
N VAL A 247 3.81 2.92 15.70
CA VAL A 247 4.23 1.60 15.26
C VAL A 247 5.66 1.33 15.73
N PRO A 248 5.84 0.41 16.70
CA PRO A 248 7.16 -0.09 17.08
C PRO A 248 7.86 -0.75 15.89
N ARG A 249 9.19 -0.61 15.82
CA ARG A 249 9.98 -1.14 14.71
C ARG A 249 9.81 -2.65 14.50
N GLN A 250 9.70 -3.44 15.57
CA GLN A 250 9.49 -4.89 15.43
C GLN A 250 8.17 -5.20 14.69
N LEU A 251 7.08 -4.49 15.03
CA LEU A 251 5.79 -4.68 14.37
C LEU A 251 5.79 -4.17 12.92
N ALA A 252 6.58 -3.13 12.63
CA ALA A 252 6.75 -2.64 11.27
C ALA A 252 7.40 -3.70 10.37
N GLU A 253 8.38 -4.45 10.87
CA GLU A 253 9.11 -5.48 10.10
C GLU A 253 8.28 -6.75 9.85
N GLU A 254 7.27 -7.03 10.67
CA GLU A 254 6.44 -8.25 10.58
C GLU A 254 5.25 -8.12 9.60
N ARG A 255 4.90 -6.89 9.21
CA ARG A 255 3.69 -6.61 8.41
C ARG A 255 4.04 -6.21 6.98
N PRO A 256 3.26 -6.63 5.97
CA PRO A 256 3.51 -6.25 4.59
C PRO A 256 3.30 -4.75 4.36
N TYR A 257 2.27 -4.18 5.00
CA TYR A 257 2.01 -2.75 5.07
C TYR A 257 1.06 -2.46 6.25
N PHE A 258 0.97 -1.19 6.66
CA PHE A 258 0.19 -0.75 7.81
C PHE A 258 -0.15 0.75 7.75
N CYS A 259 -1.05 1.17 8.65
CA CYS A 259 -1.24 2.59 8.94
C CYS A 259 -0.26 3.04 10.03
N MET A 260 0.17 4.29 9.98
CA MET A 260 1.14 4.85 10.93
C MET A 260 0.70 6.25 11.37
N LEU A 261 0.61 6.47 12.68
CA LEU A 261 0.39 7.78 13.28
C LEU A 261 1.71 8.33 13.81
N LEU A 262 1.98 9.60 13.51
CA LEU A 262 3.11 10.35 14.05
C LEU A 262 2.60 11.59 14.78
N SER A 263 3.18 11.90 15.94
CA SER A 263 2.77 13.06 16.75
C SER A 263 3.95 13.84 17.30
N LYS A 264 3.97 15.15 17.09
CA LYS A 264 4.80 16.11 17.83
C LYS A 264 4.27 16.41 19.23
N LEU A 265 2.95 16.31 19.38
CA LEU A 265 2.25 16.61 20.63
C LEU A 265 2.38 15.45 21.63
N PRO A 266 2.26 15.71 22.94
CA PRO A 266 2.31 14.66 23.96
C PRO A 266 1.22 13.60 23.72
N VAL A 267 1.65 12.35 23.63
CA VAL A 267 0.76 11.20 23.42
C VAL A 267 0.57 10.47 24.74
N LYS A 268 -0.69 10.33 25.16
CA LYS A 268 -1.06 9.52 26.32
C LYS A 268 -1.03 8.03 25.98
N ALA A 269 -1.59 7.64 24.83
CA ALA A 269 -1.62 6.26 24.38
C ALA A 269 -1.77 6.16 22.86
N PHE A 270 -1.18 5.11 22.29
CA PHE A 270 -1.50 4.61 20.97
C PHE A 270 -2.25 3.29 21.09
N SER A 271 -3.20 3.02 20.19
CA SER A 271 -3.93 1.77 20.13
C SER A 271 -4.36 1.46 18.70
N SER A 272 -4.39 0.18 18.33
CA SER A 272 -4.91 -0.28 17.04
C SER A 272 -5.98 -1.34 17.25
N THR A 273 -7.08 -1.26 16.49
CA THR A 273 -8.18 -2.22 16.53
C THR A 273 -8.38 -2.83 15.14
N PRO A 274 -8.03 -4.11 14.92
CA PRO A 274 -8.25 -4.79 13.65
C PRO A 274 -9.74 -4.90 13.31
N PHE A 275 -10.07 -4.83 12.02
CA PHE A 275 -11.42 -5.13 11.57
C PHE A 275 -11.57 -6.63 11.34
N SER A 276 -12.53 -7.26 12.03
CA SER A 276 -12.73 -8.71 11.95
C SER A 276 -13.21 -9.19 10.58
N ASN A 277 -13.84 -8.29 9.81
CA ASN A 277 -14.32 -8.55 8.44
C ASN A 277 -13.30 -8.19 7.35
N SER A 278 -12.13 -7.68 7.71
CA SER A 278 -11.12 -7.30 6.73
C SER A 278 -10.41 -8.53 6.16
N VAL A 279 -10.22 -8.57 4.85
CA VAL A 279 -9.36 -9.55 4.17
C VAL A 279 -8.02 -8.97 3.73
N MET A 280 -7.84 -7.65 3.88
CA MET A 280 -6.64 -6.91 3.52
C MET A 280 -5.79 -6.47 4.72
N GLY A 281 -6.06 -6.97 5.93
CA GLY A 281 -5.34 -6.59 7.16
C GLY A 281 -5.60 -5.16 7.65
N ARG A 282 -6.81 -4.64 7.42
CA ARG A 282 -7.23 -3.28 7.77
C ARG A 282 -7.59 -3.16 9.26
N GLU A 283 -7.36 -1.98 9.79
CA GLU A 283 -7.55 -1.66 11.21
C GLU A 283 -7.84 -0.17 11.42
N LEU A 284 -8.36 0.17 12.59
CA LEU A 284 -8.44 1.53 13.09
C LEU A 284 -7.25 1.80 14.03
N CYS A 285 -6.35 2.70 13.65
CA CYS A 285 -5.27 3.18 14.51
C CYS A 285 -5.71 4.48 15.20
N LYS A 286 -5.43 4.63 16.49
CA LYS A 286 -5.82 5.78 17.32
C LYS A 286 -4.65 6.25 18.17
N ALA A 287 -4.54 7.57 18.34
CA ALA A 287 -3.71 8.19 19.37
C ALA A 287 -4.56 9.13 20.23
N GLU A 288 -4.36 9.05 21.55
CA GLU A 288 -4.91 9.99 22.53
C GLU A 288 -3.85 11.05 22.82
N ILE A 289 -4.11 12.28 22.36
CA ILE A 289 -3.19 13.41 22.47
C ILE A 289 -3.59 14.26 23.68
N THR A 290 -2.63 14.57 24.54
CA THR A 290 -2.83 15.49 25.66
C THR A 290 -2.51 16.91 25.21
N LEU A 291 -3.53 17.77 25.25
CA LEU A 291 -3.40 19.19 24.92
C LEU A 291 -2.83 19.97 26.12
N PRO A 292 -2.27 21.18 25.90
CA PRO A 292 -1.64 21.97 26.97
C PRO A 292 -2.53 22.27 28.18
N ASP A 293 -3.84 22.35 27.98
CA ASP A 293 -4.85 22.59 29.02
C ASP A 293 -5.36 21.31 29.71
N GLY A 294 -4.77 20.16 29.41
CA GLY A 294 -5.11 18.87 30.00
C GLY A 294 -6.28 18.14 29.33
N LYS A 295 -6.98 18.76 28.37
CA LYS A 295 -7.98 18.06 27.55
C LYS A 295 -7.34 17.05 26.60
N THR A 296 -8.14 16.08 26.17
CA THR A 296 -7.73 15.06 25.20
C THR A 296 -8.27 15.38 23.82
N LEU A 297 -7.40 15.32 22.81
CA LEU A 297 -7.75 15.24 21.40
C LEU A 297 -7.46 13.82 20.91
N VAL A 298 -8.46 13.17 20.31
CA VAL A 298 -8.26 11.87 19.67
C VAL A 298 -7.97 12.07 18.19
N ILE A 299 -6.87 11.52 17.70
CA ILE A 299 -6.61 11.37 16.26
C ILE A 299 -6.70 9.90 15.91
N ALA A 300 -7.44 9.59 14.85
CA ALA A 300 -7.56 8.24 14.34
C ALA A 300 -7.29 8.21 12.84
N THR A 301 -6.61 7.15 12.39
CA THR A 301 -6.40 6.86 10.98
C THR A 301 -6.83 5.45 10.66
N THR A 302 -7.32 5.26 9.43
CA THR A 302 -7.53 3.93 8.88
C THR A 302 -7.24 3.92 7.38
N HIS A 303 -7.18 2.72 6.82
CA HIS A 303 -7.25 2.48 5.39
C HIS A 303 -8.37 1.47 5.17
N LEU A 304 -9.59 1.92 4.86
CA LEU A 304 -10.76 1.03 4.74
C LEU A 304 -10.65 0.11 3.53
N GLU A 305 -11.37 -1.02 3.54
CA GLU A 305 -11.31 -2.07 2.51
C GLU A 305 -11.40 -1.49 1.09
N SER A 306 -10.38 -1.75 0.28
CA SER A 306 -10.27 -1.18 -1.07
C SER A 306 -11.10 -1.98 -2.09
N PRO A 307 -11.67 -1.35 -3.12
CA PRO A 307 -12.17 -2.08 -4.28
C PRO A 307 -11.02 -2.86 -4.94
N CYS A 308 -11.12 -4.17 -5.08
CA CYS A 308 -10.10 -4.99 -5.74
C CYS A 308 -10.75 -5.89 -6.80
N PRO A 309 -11.19 -5.33 -7.94
CA PRO A 309 -11.75 -6.11 -9.02
C PRO A 309 -10.66 -7.01 -9.60
N ALA A 310 -10.77 -8.30 -9.35
CA ALA A 310 -9.80 -9.31 -9.75
C ALA A 310 -10.52 -10.55 -10.31
N PRO A 311 -9.83 -11.42 -11.08
CA PRO A 311 -10.41 -12.70 -11.48
C PRO A 311 -10.93 -13.47 -10.24
N PRO A 312 -11.99 -14.27 -10.37
CA PRO A 312 -12.72 -14.58 -11.61
C PRO A 312 -13.86 -13.60 -11.92
N THR A 313 -14.34 -12.82 -10.95
CA THR A 313 -15.59 -12.05 -11.10
C THR A 313 -15.38 -10.58 -11.48
N TRP A 314 -14.18 -10.03 -11.30
CA TRP A 314 -13.81 -8.64 -11.63
C TRP A 314 -14.70 -7.56 -10.98
N ASN A 315 -15.41 -7.89 -9.92
CA ASN A 315 -16.43 -7.04 -9.29
C ASN A 315 -16.33 -6.97 -7.77
N GLN A 316 -15.20 -7.39 -7.18
CA GLN A 316 -15.01 -7.38 -5.73
C GLN A 316 -14.78 -5.93 -5.25
N MET A 317 -15.87 -5.23 -4.98
CA MET A 317 -15.86 -3.81 -4.57
C MET A 317 -15.76 -3.62 -3.05
N TYR A 318 -15.95 -4.69 -2.28
CA TYR A 318 -15.88 -4.71 -0.81
C TYR A 318 -16.67 -3.61 -0.08
N SER A 319 -17.78 -3.16 -0.70
CA SER A 319 -18.59 -2.06 -0.16
C SER A 319 -19.19 -2.42 1.20
N LYS A 320 -19.75 -3.63 1.34
CA LYS A 320 -20.35 -4.08 2.60
C LYS A 320 -19.33 -4.11 3.74
N GLU A 321 -18.13 -4.58 3.46
CA GLU A 321 -17.03 -4.64 4.41
C GLU A 321 -16.62 -3.24 4.83
N ARG A 322 -16.35 -2.37 3.86
CA ARG A 322 -15.96 -0.97 4.07
C ARG A 322 -17.02 -0.17 4.85
N VAL A 323 -18.31 -0.32 4.54
CA VAL A 323 -19.39 0.35 5.30
C VAL A 323 -19.40 -0.13 6.76
N ALA A 324 -19.29 -1.43 7.01
CA ALA A 324 -19.25 -1.97 8.37
C ALA A 324 -18.02 -1.47 9.15
N GLN A 325 -16.86 -1.36 8.49
CA GLN A 325 -15.63 -0.81 9.08
C GLN A 325 -15.76 0.68 9.42
N ALA A 326 -16.35 1.47 8.53
CA ALA A 326 -16.63 2.88 8.79
C ALA A 326 -17.58 3.06 9.98
N GLN A 327 -18.67 2.28 10.04
CA GLN A 327 -19.61 2.31 11.15
C GLN A 327 -18.95 1.91 12.47
N GLN A 328 -18.16 0.82 12.47
CA GLN A 328 -17.39 0.40 13.64
C GLN A 328 -16.44 1.51 14.09
N SER A 329 -15.76 2.18 13.16
CA SER A 329 -14.82 3.25 13.47
C SER A 329 -15.51 4.45 14.13
N VAL A 330 -16.60 4.94 13.53
CA VAL A 330 -17.39 6.05 14.11
C VAL A 330 -17.88 5.69 15.50
N ASN A 331 -18.42 4.48 15.70
CA ASN A 331 -18.92 4.02 17.00
C ASN A 331 -17.82 3.99 18.08
N LEU A 332 -16.62 3.49 17.74
CA LEU A 332 -15.49 3.45 18.67
C LEU A 332 -14.97 4.84 19.04
N LEU A 333 -15.15 5.81 18.15
CA LEU A 333 -14.69 7.19 18.33
C LEU A 333 -15.75 8.11 18.94
N GLU A 334 -17.01 7.68 18.98
CA GLU A 334 -18.16 8.50 19.37
C GLU A 334 -18.06 9.01 20.82
N ALA A 335 -17.44 8.24 21.73
CA ALA A 335 -17.31 8.59 23.14
C ALA A 335 -16.40 9.82 23.38
N SER A 336 -15.55 10.18 22.42
CA SER A 336 -14.60 11.29 22.57
C SER A 336 -15.19 12.61 22.05
N PRO A 337 -15.12 13.71 22.82
CA PRO A 337 -15.73 14.99 22.44
C PRO A 337 -14.93 15.73 21.36
N ASN A 338 -13.62 15.51 21.29
CA ASN A 338 -12.72 16.07 20.30
C ASN A 338 -12.01 14.92 19.58
N THR A 339 -12.42 14.65 18.36
CA THR A 339 -11.90 13.59 17.53
C THR A 339 -11.69 14.06 16.09
N ILE A 340 -10.54 13.72 15.54
CA ILE A 340 -10.23 13.82 14.12
C ILE A 340 -10.08 12.39 13.60
N PHE A 341 -10.87 12.01 12.62
CA PHE A 341 -10.80 10.72 11.95
C PHE A 341 -10.41 10.95 10.49
N ALA A 342 -9.24 10.44 10.12
CA ALA A 342 -8.59 10.72 8.85
C ALA A 342 -8.12 9.45 8.14
N GLY A 343 -7.71 9.58 6.89
CA GLY A 343 -7.09 8.50 6.12
C GLY A 343 -7.79 8.20 4.82
N ASP A 344 -7.31 7.15 4.16
CA ASP A 344 -7.89 6.62 2.94
C ASP A 344 -9.13 5.78 3.26
N MET A 345 -10.29 6.39 3.07
CA MET A 345 -11.57 5.76 3.36
C MET A 345 -12.01 4.83 2.24
N ASN A 346 -11.32 4.80 1.09
CA ASN A 346 -11.75 4.11 -0.13
C ASN A 346 -13.23 4.35 -0.51
N TRP A 347 -13.81 5.47 -0.05
CA TRP A 347 -15.26 5.65 0.01
C TRP A 347 -15.79 6.17 -1.31
N ASP A 348 -16.84 5.52 -1.81
CA ASP A 348 -17.58 5.96 -2.99
C ASP A 348 -19.03 6.26 -2.59
N ASP A 349 -19.37 7.56 -2.49
CA ASP A 349 -20.69 7.99 -2.03
C ASP A 349 -21.85 7.43 -2.88
N LYS A 350 -21.58 7.00 -4.12
CA LYS A 350 -22.59 6.37 -4.99
C LYS A 350 -22.85 4.90 -4.65
N THR A 351 -21.81 4.15 -4.28
CA THR A 351 -21.93 2.70 -4.05
C THR A 351 -22.03 2.35 -2.57
N ASP A 352 -21.39 3.13 -1.71
CA ASP A 352 -21.33 2.92 -0.25
C ASP A 352 -22.41 3.72 0.47
N GLY A 353 -23.01 4.70 -0.21
CA GLY A 353 -24.01 5.60 0.34
C GLY A 353 -23.37 6.70 1.21
N PRO A 354 -24.18 7.38 2.05
CA PRO A 354 -23.66 8.40 2.94
C PRO A 354 -22.72 7.77 3.96
N PHE A 355 -21.61 8.45 4.25
CA PHE A 355 -20.72 8.04 5.33
C PHE A 355 -21.49 7.99 6.65
N PRO A 356 -21.32 6.97 7.51
CA PRO A 356 -22.15 6.74 8.70
C PRO A 356 -21.84 7.70 9.88
N LEU A 357 -21.89 9.00 9.62
CA LEU A 357 -21.64 10.06 10.60
C LEU A 357 -22.88 10.31 11.46
N THR A 358 -22.67 10.54 12.77
CA THR A 358 -23.70 11.16 13.62
C THR A 358 -23.73 12.67 13.42
N LYS A 359 -24.79 13.35 13.89
CA LYS A 359 -24.96 14.82 13.72
C LYS A 359 -23.83 15.67 14.31
N SER A 360 -23.01 15.10 15.20
CA SER A 360 -21.90 15.81 15.86
C SER A 360 -20.60 15.82 15.04
N TRP A 361 -20.57 15.07 13.94
CA TRP A 361 -19.43 15.01 13.03
C TRP A 361 -19.63 15.92 11.83
N THR A 362 -18.52 16.31 11.21
CA THR A 362 -18.49 17.09 9.99
C THR A 362 -17.36 16.62 9.10
N ASP A 363 -17.63 16.47 7.80
CA ASP A 363 -16.59 16.24 6.79
C ASP A 363 -15.95 17.60 6.45
N ALA A 364 -14.69 17.76 6.85
CA ALA A 364 -13.96 19.01 6.78
C ALA A 364 -13.85 19.56 5.35
N TRP A 365 -13.74 18.68 4.34
CA TRP A 365 -13.67 19.12 2.95
C TRP A 365 -15.00 19.72 2.53
N THR A 366 -16.11 19.02 2.79
CA THR A 366 -17.45 19.50 2.41
C THR A 366 -17.84 20.79 3.15
N GLN A 367 -17.37 20.98 4.39
CA GLN A 367 -17.61 22.19 5.15
C GLN A 367 -16.87 23.40 4.56
N LEU A 368 -15.58 23.24 4.25
CA LEU A 368 -14.72 24.35 3.86
C LEU A 368 -14.66 24.61 2.35
N ARG A 369 -14.96 23.59 1.54
CA ARG A 369 -14.89 23.63 0.07
C ARG A 369 -16.12 22.94 -0.55
N PRO A 370 -17.35 23.42 -0.26
CA PRO A 370 -18.58 22.76 -0.70
C PRO A 370 -18.71 22.67 -2.23
N ASP A 371 -18.09 23.60 -2.96
CA ASP A 371 -18.15 23.68 -4.43
C ASP A 371 -16.99 22.92 -5.12
N GLU A 372 -16.13 22.26 -4.36
CA GLU A 372 -14.99 21.50 -4.89
C GLU A 372 -15.17 19.99 -4.64
N GLU A 373 -14.99 19.19 -5.69
CA GLU A 373 -15.11 17.73 -5.61
C GLU A 373 -14.08 17.06 -4.69
N GLY A 374 -12.92 17.68 -4.47
CA GLY A 374 -11.88 17.17 -3.57
C GLY A 374 -11.27 15.82 -3.96
N PHE A 375 -11.13 15.53 -5.26
CA PHE A 375 -10.55 14.25 -5.70
C PHE A 375 -9.09 14.10 -5.25
N THR A 376 -8.87 13.27 -4.24
CA THR A 376 -7.54 12.94 -3.69
C THR A 376 -6.86 11.84 -4.51
N TYR A 377 -7.64 11.01 -5.21
CA TYR A 377 -7.16 10.12 -6.25
C TYR A 377 -7.70 10.58 -7.61
N ASP A 378 -6.84 11.14 -8.46
CA ASP A 378 -7.26 11.76 -9.72
C ASP A 378 -6.32 11.40 -10.87
N THR A 379 -6.71 10.43 -11.70
CA THR A 379 -5.95 10.00 -12.89
C THR A 379 -5.83 11.07 -13.99
N LYS A 380 -6.59 12.17 -13.91
CA LYS A 380 -6.48 13.31 -14.84
C LYS A 380 -5.47 14.35 -14.35
N LEU A 381 -5.47 14.62 -13.04
CA LEU A 381 -4.60 15.64 -12.44
C LEU A 381 -3.27 15.08 -11.93
N ASN A 382 -3.17 13.79 -11.64
CA ASN A 382 -1.94 13.11 -11.29
C ASN A 382 -1.29 12.51 -12.57
N PRO A 383 -0.33 13.19 -13.20
CA PRO A 383 0.25 12.75 -14.46
C PRO A 383 1.07 11.46 -14.33
N MET A 384 1.44 11.04 -13.11
CA MET A 384 2.06 9.73 -12.85
C MET A 384 1.14 8.57 -13.19
N LEU A 385 -0.18 8.79 -13.12
CA LEU A 385 -1.21 7.80 -13.42
C LEU A 385 -1.66 7.80 -14.87
N ASN A 386 -1.08 8.66 -15.72
CA ASN A 386 -1.43 8.73 -17.12
C ASN A 386 -1.39 7.34 -17.79
N GLY A 387 -2.32 7.15 -18.71
CA GLY A 387 -2.53 5.85 -19.36
C GLY A 387 -3.37 4.85 -18.56
N ASN A 388 -3.70 5.10 -17.28
CA ASN A 388 -4.77 4.38 -16.58
C ASN A 388 -6.14 4.75 -17.15
N ARG A 389 -7.15 3.93 -16.82
CA ARG A 389 -8.55 4.30 -17.03
C ARG A 389 -8.87 5.55 -16.20
N SER A 390 -9.71 6.43 -16.76
CA SER A 390 -10.19 7.61 -16.03
C SER A 390 -10.92 7.19 -14.76
N LEU A 391 -10.34 7.53 -13.62
CA LEU A 391 -10.88 7.41 -12.28
C LEU A 391 -10.52 8.66 -11.48
N ARG A 392 -11.54 9.25 -10.83
CA ARG A 392 -11.41 10.45 -10.01
C ARG A 392 -12.31 10.25 -8.78
N LYS A 393 -11.72 10.18 -7.60
CA LYS A 393 -12.41 9.85 -6.35
C LYS A 393 -11.84 10.62 -5.17
N ARG A 394 -12.70 10.95 -4.21
CA ARG A 394 -12.36 11.54 -2.92
C ARG A 394 -12.26 10.43 -1.87
N LEU A 395 -11.16 9.67 -1.98
CA LEU A 395 -10.91 8.50 -1.15
C LEU A 395 -10.45 8.93 0.24
N ASP A 396 -9.58 9.92 0.30
CA ASP A 396 -9.01 10.46 1.54
C ASP A 396 -9.93 11.52 2.14
N ARG A 397 -10.23 11.41 3.43
CA ARG A 397 -11.16 12.33 4.11
C ARG A 397 -10.64 12.74 5.48
N PHE A 398 -11.08 13.91 5.94
CA PHE A 398 -11.00 14.34 7.34
C PHE A 398 -12.41 14.50 7.88
N LEU A 399 -12.76 13.68 8.87
CA LEU A 399 -14.05 13.67 9.54
C LEU A 399 -13.80 14.14 10.98
N VAL A 400 -14.42 15.25 11.36
CA VAL A 400 -14.11 15.94 12.62
C VAL A 400 -15.35 16.02 13.48
N LYS A 401 -15.21 15.64 14.75
CA LYS A 401 -16.18 15.89 15.82
C LYS A 401 -15.47 16.69 16.89
N SER A 402 -15.89 17.93 17.12
CA SER A 402 -15.24 18.74 18.16
C SER A 402 -16.15 19.82 18.74
N THR A 403 -16.14 19.92 20.06
CA THR A 403 -16.73 21.05 20.79
C THR A 403 -15.73 22.17 21.00
N ASP A 404 -14.44 21.86 21.12
CA ASP A 404 -13.39 22.80 21.52
C ASP A 404 -12.59 23.41 20.35
N PHE A 405 -12.70 22.81 19.16
CA PHE A 405 -11.99 23.24 17.97
C PHE A 405 -12.96 23.60 16.85
N GLU A 406 -12.51 24.53 16.02
CA GLU A 406 -13.10 24.87 14.75
C GLU A 406 -12.14 24.47 13.63
N VAL A 407 -12.67 23.85 12.57
CA VAL A 407 -11.91 23.54 11.37
C VAL A 407 -11.81 24.83 10.55
N THR A 408 -10.60 25.31 10.30
CA THR A 408 -10.37 26.64 9.69
C THR A 408 -9.73 26.57 8.32
N ALA A 409 -8.99 25.52 8.00
CA ALA A 409 -8.45 25.31 6.66
C ALA A 409 -8.31 23.82 6.32
N ILE A 410 -8.44 23.52 5.04
CA ILE A 410 -8.09 22.23 4.45
C ILE A 410 -7.44 22.46 3.08
N GLU A 411 -6.30 21.83 2.86
CA GLU A 411 -5.48 21.97 1.67
C GLU A 411 -5.12 20.61 1.09
N MET A 412 -5.07 20.52 -0.23
CA MET A 412 -4.58 19.35 -0.96
C MET A 412 -3.11 19.56 -1.33
N ILE A 413 -2.24 18.62 -0.93
CA ILE A 413 -0.78 18.73 -1.03
C ILE A 413 -0.19 17.58 -1.87
N GLY A 414 1.09 17.69 -2.24
CA GLY A 414 1.80 16.66 -3.01
C GLY A 414 1.35 16.56 -4.47
N ARG A 415 0.95 17.69 -5.06
CA ARG A 415 0.37 17.77 -6.42
C ARG A 415 1.41 17.94 -7.52
N ASP A 416 2.64 18.28 -7.14
CA ASP A 416 3.71 18.59 -8.07
C ASP A 416 4.54 17.34 -8.38
N ALA A 417 4.92 17.20 -9.65
CA ALA A 417 5.86 16.17 -10.07
C ALA A 417 7.25 16.44 -9.48
N ILE A 418 7.93 15.37 -9.09
CA ILE A 418 9.30 15.42 -8.59
C ILE A 418 10.23 15.81 -9.74
N PRO A 419 10.98 16.92 -9.64
CA PRO A 419 11.79 17.41 -10.74
C PRO A 419 12.80 16.37 -11.25
N GLY A 420 12.77 16.11 -12.56
CA GLY A 420 13.71 15.20 -13.23
C GLY A 420 13.47 13.70 -13.01
N VAL A 421 12.51 13.31 -12.16
CA VAL A 421 12.23 11.90 -11.87
C VAL A 421 11.08 11.40 -12.76
N LYS A 422 11.29 10.23 -13.37
CA LYS A 422 10.38 9.67 -14.38
C LYS A 422 10.26 8.16 -14.18
N HIS A 423 9.10 7.62 -14.55
CA HIS A 423 8.88 6.19 -14.65
C HIS A 423 8.40 5.80 -16.05
N PHE A 424 8.46 4.50 -16.35
CA PHE A 424 8.01 3.97 -17.61
C PHE A 424 6.85 3.02 -17.42
N LYS A 425 5.88 3.13 -18.33
CA LYS A 425 4.68 2.29 -18.31
C LYS A 425 4.34 1.81 -19.70
N ASP A 426 4.24 0.51 -19.84
CA ASP A 426 3.77 -0.09 -21.07
C ASP A 426 2.25 -0.01 -21.16
N LYS A 427 1.76 0.58 -22.25
CA LYS A 427 0.34 0.69 -22.56
C LYS A 427 0.07 -0.03 -23.87
N LYS A 428 -0.80 -1.03 -23.82
CA LYS A 428 -1.33 -1.67 -25.01
C LYS A 428 -2.31 -0.71 -25.68
N VAL A 429 -2.00 -0.31 -26.90
CA VAL A 429 -2.88 0.50 -27.75
C VAL A 429 -3.09 -0.30 -29.02
N LYS A 430 -4.30 -0.84 -29.19
CA LYS A 430 -4.60 -1.83 -30.25
C LYS A 430 -3.68 -3.06 -30.11
N LYS A 431 -3.00 -3.48 -31.19
CA LYS A 431 -2.10 -4.64 -31.21
C LYS A 431 -0.64 -4.29 -30.88
N GLU A 432 -0.35 -3.04 -30.53
CA GLU A 432 1.00 -2.55 -30.25
C GLU A 432 1.16 -2.18 -28.77
N VAL A 433 2.33 -2.47 -28.22
CA VAL A 433 2.72 -2.04 -26.89
C VAL A 433 3.51 -0.75 -27.02
N LYS A 434 2.96 0.35 -26.49
CA LYS A 434 3.64 1.63 -26.43
C LYS A 434 4.20 1.86 -25.04
N ARG A 435 5.50 2.08 -24.93
CA ARG A 435 6.14 2.50 -23.69
C ARG A 435 5.93 4.00 -23.49
N LEU A 436 5.27 4.38 -22.40
CA LEU A 436 5.05 5.75 -22.00
C LEU A 436 6.08 6.15 -20.96
N GLU A 437 6.66 7.33 -21.11
CA GLU A 437 7.51 7.98 -20.12
C GLU A 437 6.66 9.00 -19.35
N LEU A 438 6.56 8.83 -18.04
CA LEU A 438 5.63 9.58 -17.19
C LEU A 438 6.39 10.22 -16.03
N PRO A 439 5.98 11.41 -15.57
CA PRO A 439 6.55 12.01 -14.36
C PRO A 439 6.21 11.18 -13.13
N VAL A 440 7.00 11.34 -12.07
CA VAL A 440 6.73 10.73 -10.76
C VAL A 440 6.24 11.80 -9.79
N LEU A 441 5.21 11.46 -9.03
CA LEU A 441 4.71 12.25 -7.89
C LEU A 441 5.01 11.48 -6.60
N PRO A 442 4.90 12.11 -5.41
CA PRO A 442 5.14 11.41 -4.14
C PRO A 442 4.29 10.13 -3.97
N SER A 443 3.08 10.12 -4.50
CA SER A 443 2.13 9.01 -4.42
C SER A 443 1.12 9.08 -5.56
N ASP A 444 0.36 8.01 -5.78
CA ASP A 444 -0.82 8.03 -6.65
C ASP A 444 -1.98 8.82 -6.02
N HIS A 445 -1.93 9.05 -4.71
CA HIS A 445 -2.80 9.98 -3.98
C HIS A 445 -2.18 11.38 -3.82
N PHE A 446 -3.03 12.38 -3.76
CA PHE A 446 -2.73 13.68 -3.16
C PHE A 446 -3.01 13.63 -1.66
N GLY A 447 -2.13 14.24 -0.87
CA GLY A 447 -2.33 14.34 0.57
C GLY A 447 -3.31 15.44 0.94
N LEU A 448 -3.78 15.41 2.20
CA LEU A 448 -4.59 16.47 2.79
C LEU A 448 -3.88 17.05 4.01
N LEU A 449 -3.94 18.37 4.17
CA LEU A 449 -3.49 19.11 5.34
C LEU A 449 -4.68 19.86 5.96
N LEU A 450 -5.04 19.48 7.18
CA LEU A 450 -6.11 20.07 7.96
C LEU A 450 -5.52 21.05 8.98
N THR A 451 -6.16 22.20 9.15
CA THR A 451 -5.90 23.12 10.26
C THR A 451 -7.13 23.27 11.13
N LEU A 452 -6.94 23.13 12.44
CA LEU A 452 -7.94 23.46 13.44
C LEU A 452 -7.43 24.58 14.34
N CYS A 453 -8.33 25.48 14.71
CA CYS A 453 -8.07 26.49 15.72
C CYS A 453 -8.96 26.23 16.93
N ARG A 454 -8.39 26.42 18.12
CA ARG A 454 -9.18 26.37 19.35
C ARG A 454 -10.24 27.48 19.37
N LYS A 455 -11.46 27.17 19.82
CA LYS A 455 -12.57 28.13 19.92
C LYS A 455 -12.34 29.18 20.98
#